data_AF-A0A3D9DKW0-F1
#
_entry.id   AF-A0A3D9DKW0-F1
#
_cell.length_a   1.000
_cell.length_b   1.000
_cell.length_c   1.000
_cell.angle_alpha   90.00
_cell.angle_beta   90.00
_cell.angle_gamma   90.00
#
_symmetry.space_group_name_H-M   'P 1'
#
loop_
_entity.id
_entity.type
_entity.pdbx_description
1 polymer ?
#
loop_
_entity_poly.entity_id
_entity_poly.type
_entity_poly.pdbx_seq_one_letter_code
_entity_poly.pdbx_strand_id
1 'polypeptide(L)'
;MNIKPGTIFSVNVSTDEKIFGRVLFNVDEYLEKSKNENNQNYFDVYQKCVLIETFGKVTKEFDETLLKNVAVKSSFIPMDTFSDEDEWELTDLNLPVSTEYLTFPEVLRFVNGKIYFCVGEVTIATSFDEAFRDQCGVYPSFGSGYWEVVATLDFADRKDLIEDEDDVMDKYFKDSDLRESPEARQEIYQAIGENPNLSYNELALKHGFDLKRFYS
;
A
#
# COMPACT_ATOMS: atom_id res chain seq x y z
N MET A 1 -12.70 -10.26 -10.38
CA MET A 1 -12.82 -8.89 -10.94
C MET A 1 -11.50 -8.57 -11.64
N ASN A 2 -11.51 -7.90 -12.80
CA ASN A 2 -10.26 -7.49 -13.45
C ASN A 2 -10.06 -5.98 -13.24
N ILE A 3 -9.27 -5.61 -12.24
CA ILE A 3 -9.00 -4.22 -11.87
C ILE A 3 -7.64 -3.81 -12.43
N LYS A 4 -7.62 -2.81 -13.32
CA LYS A 4 -6.38 -2.35 -13.95
C LYS A 4 -5.66 -1.33 -13.06
N PRO A 5 -4.33 -1.37 -12.97
CA PRO A 5 -3.56 -0.24 -12.45
C PRO A 5 -3.94 1.06 -13.19
N GLY A 6 -4.00 2.15 -12.44
CA GLY A 6 -4.41 3.47 -12.91
C GLY A 6 -5.91 3.76 -12.78
N THR A 7 -6.75 2.73 -12.57
CA THR A 7 -8.19 2.94 -12.39
C THR A 7 -8.47 3.80 -11.15
N ILE A 8 -9.25 4.86 -11.34
CA ILE A 8 -9.72 5.72 -10.26
C ILE A 8 -10.94 5.06 -9.61
N PHE A 9 -10.98 5.09 -8.28
CA PHE A 9 -12.14 4.69 -7.50
C PHE A 9 -12.64 5.87 -6.67
N SER A 10 -13.89 5.77 -6.22
CA SER A 10 -14.47 6.69 -5.25
C SER A 10 -15.13 5.94 -4.11
N VAL A 11 -15.18 6.56 -2.93
CA VAL A 11 -15.90 6.05 -1.78
C VAL A 11 -16.87 7.12 -1.29
N ASN A 12 -18.14 6.78 -1.14
CA ASN A 12 -19.14 7.68 -0.57
C ASN A 12 -18.86 7.83 0.93
N VAL A 13 -18.70 9.08 1.40
CA VAL A 13 -18.50 9.39 2.84
C VAL A 13 -19.64 10.22 3.41
N SER A 14 -20.52 10.74 2.55
CA SER A 14 -21.81 11.31 2.92
C SER A 14 -22.76 11.24 1.70
N THR A 15 -23.93 11.88 1.78
CA THR A 15 -24.91 11.89 0.67
C THR A 15 -24.38 12.51 -0.62
N ASP A 16 -23.48 13.49 -0.53
CA ASP A 16 -22.96 14.23 -1.69
C ASP A 16 -21.45 14.43 -1.67
N GLU A 17 -20.76 13.76 -0.75
CA GLU A 17 -19.32 13.84 -0.59
C GLU A 17 -18.66 12.47 -0.77
N LYS A 18 -17.53 12.49 -1.47
CA LYS A 18 -16.71 11.32 -1.79
C LYS A 18 -15.26 11.57 -1.42
N ILE A 19 -14.55 10.50 -1.10
CA ILE A 19 -13.10 10.45 -1.27
C ILE A 19 -12.79 9.76 -2.59
N PHE A 20 -11.65 10.08 -3.18
CA PHE A 20 -11.17 9.44 -4.39
C PHE A 20 -9.81 8.80 -4.14
N GLY A 21 -9.51 7.77 -4.91
CA GLY A 21 -8.21 7.14 -4.90
C GLY A 21 -7.89 6.47 -6.23
N ARG A 22 -6.75 5.81 -6.29
CA ARG A 22 -6.29 5.12 -7.49
C ARG A 22 -5.72 3.75 -7.16
N VAL A 23 -6.05 2.79 -8.01
CA VAL A 23 -5.43 1.48 -7.99
C VAL A 23 -4.02 1.59 -8.55
N LEU A 24 -3.03 1.28 -7.73
CA LEU A 24 -1.62 1.39 -8.07
C LEU A 24 -1.07 0.11 -8.68
N PHE A 25 -1.50 -1.05 -8.18
CA PHE A 25 -0.93 -2.35 -8.55
C PHE A 25 -1.95 -3.47 -8.33
N ASN A 26 -2.02 -4.44 -9.24
CA ASN A 26 -2.86 -5.64 -9.11
C ASN A 26 -1.97 -6.85 -8.83
N VAL A 27 -2.15 -7.46 -7.66
CA VAL A 27 -1.29 -8.56 -7.20
C VAL A 27 -1.47 -9.82 -8.05
N ASP A 28 -2.69 -10.17 -8.41
CA ASP A 28 -2.96 -11.38 -9.18
C ASP A 28 -2.39 -11.27 -10.61
N GLU A 29 -2.53 -10.10 -11.26
CA GLU A 29 -1.90 -9.85 -12.55
C GLU A 29 -0.36 -9.93 -12.47
N TYR A 30 0.23 -9.41 -11.39
CA TYR A 30 1.67 -9.53 -11.16
C TYR A 30 2.07 -11.00 -10.97
N LEU A 31 1.40 -11.73 -10.09
CA LEU A 31 1.71 -13.12 -9.80
C LEU A 31 1.57 -13.98 -11.05
N GLU A 32 0.65 -13.66 -11.96
CA GLU A 32 0.52 -14.32 -13.25
C GLU A 32 1.71 -14.04 -14.19
N LYS A 33 2.13 -12.78 -14.30
CA LYS A 33 3.25 -12.37 -15.18
C LYS A 33 4.62 -12.81 -14.64
N SER A 34 4.78 -12.89 -13.32
CA SER A 34 6.06 -13.12 -12.64
C SER A 34 6.30 -14.56 -12.17
N LYS A 35 5.42 -15.53 -12.52
CA LYS A 35 5.44 -16.93 -12.01
C LYS A 35 6.81 -17.62 -12.01
N ASN A 36 7.73 -17.24 -12.88
CA ASN A 36 9.05 -17.85 -13.02
C ASN A 36 10.22 -16.86 -12.77
N GLU A 37 9.94 -15.63 -12.36
CA GLU A 37 10.95 -14.55 -12.26
C GLU A 37 11.43 -14.35 -10.83
N ASN A 38 10.54 -14.43 -9.83
CA ASN A 38 10.87 -14.11 -8.45
C ASN A 38 10.16 -15.04 -7.46
N ASN A 39 10.76 -16.19 -7.15
CA ASN A 39 10.18 -17.18 -6.23
C ASN A 39 10.32 -16.81 -4.74
N GLN A 40 10.91 -15.66 -4.42
CA GLN A 40 11.15 -15.22 -3.04
C GLN A 40 10.26 -14.05 -2.63
N ASN A 41 9.48 -13.48 -3.55
CA ASN A 41 8.57 -12.37 -3.23
C ASN A 41 7.49 -12.81 -2.22
N TYR A 42 6.90 -11.82 -1.57
CA TYR A 42 5.90 -12.00 -0.50
C TYR A 42 4.48 -11.67 -0.95
N PHE A 43 4.28 -11.42 -2.25
CA PHE A 43 2.98 -11.05 -2.80
C PHE A 43 1.96 -12.19 -2.77
N ASP A 44 2.38 -13.44 -2.53
CA ASP A 44 1.49 -14.57 -2.27
C ASP A 44 0.55 -14.31 -1.08
N VAL A 45 1.00 -13.54 -0.07
CA VAL A 45 0.18 -13.12 1.07
C VAL A 45 -0.96 -12.18 0.65
N TYR A 46 -0.79 -11.47 -0.47
CA TYR A 46 -1.70 -10.46 -0.98
C TYR A 46 -2.49 -10.93 -2.20
N GLN A 47 -2.61 -12.25 -2.39
CA GLN A 47 -3.44 -12.79 -3.46
C GLN A 47 -4.87 -12.22 -3.36
N LYS A 48 -5.47 -11.85 -4.49
CA LYS A 48 -6.76 -11.15 -4.57
C LYS A 48 -6.79 -9.77 -3.89
N CYS A 49 -5.65 -9.13 -3.71
CA CYS A 49 -5.56 -7.74 -3.27
C CYS A 49 -5.12 -6.81 -4.41
N VAL A 50 -5.44 -5.54 -4.25
CA VAL A 50 -4.82 -4.45 -5.00
C VAL A 50 -4.08 -3.52 -4.06
N LEU A 51 -3.01 -2.92 -4.55
CA LEU A 51 -2.39 -1.77 -3.89
C LEU A 51 -3.13 -0.52 -4.34
N ILE A 52 -3.48 0.35 -3.40
CA ILE A 52 -4.16 1.62 -3.67
C ILE A 52 -3.43 2.80 -3.04
N GLU A 53 -3.74 3.98 -3.56
CA GLU A 53 -3.57 5.27 -2.87
C GLU A 53 -4.92 5.97 -2.75
N THR A 54 -5.05 6.85 -1.76
CA THR A 54 -6.20 7.75 -1.59
C THR A 54 -5.76 9.21 -1.64
N PHE A 55 -6.65 10.10 -2.05
CA PHE A 55 -6.37 11.53 -2.15
C PHE A 55 -6.92 12.27 -0.93
N GLY A 56 -6.13 13.21 -0.39
CA GLY A 56 -6.39 13.92 0.86
C GLY A 56 -7.39 15.07 0.75
N LYS A 57 -8.46 14.89 -0.02
CA LYS A 57 -9.60 15.82 -0.07
C LYS A 57 -10.91 15.07 -0.22
N VAL A 58 -11.91 15.56 0.49
CA VAL A 58 -13.32 15.18 0.32
C VAL A 58 -13.97 16.12 -0.69
N THR A 59 -14.52 15.57 -1.77
CA THR A 59 -15.11 16.34 -2.88
C THR A 59 -16.35 15.64 -3.43
N LYS A 60 -17.16 16.33 -4.23
CA LYS A 60 -18.32 15.72 -4.89
C LYS A 60 -17.95 14.92 -6.14
N GLU A 61 -16.97 15.44 -6.86
CA GLU A 61 -16.53 14.95 -8.17
C GLU A 61 -15.02 14.82 -8.21
N PHE A 62 -14.54 13.95 -9.11
CA PHE A 62 -13.12 13.79 -9.35
C PHE A 62 -12.55 15.00 -10.10
N ASP A 63 -11.37 15.45 -9.66
CA ASP A 63 -10.58 16.47 -10.34
C ASP A 63 -9.11 16.04 -10.33
N GLU A 64 -8.40 16.17 -11.45
CA GLU A 64 -7.01 15.71 -11.56
C GLU A 64 -6.04 16.41 -10.59
N THR A 65 -6.39 17.58 -10.05
CA THR A 65 -5.56 18.22 -9.02
C THR A 65 -5.51 17.42 -7.72
N LEU A 66 -6.45 16.49 -7.50
CA LEU A 66 -6.42 15.55 -6.38
C LEU A 66 -5.16 14.68 -6.39
N LEU A 67 -4.62 14.35 -7.56
CA LEU A 67 -3.40 13.54 -7.70
C LEU A 67 -2.17 14.16 -7.01
N LYS A 68 -2.20 15.46 -6.71
CA LYS A 68 -1.11 16.17 -6.04
C LYS A 68 -1.17 16.09 -4.52
N ASN A 69 -2.32 15.66 -3.97
CA ASN A 69 -2.54 15.55 -2.53
C ASN A 69 -2.92 14.10 -2.21
N VAL A 70 -1.91 13.27 -1.96
CA VAL A 70 -2.08 11.88 -1.56
C VAL A 70 -2.12 11.80 -0.03
N ALA A 71 -3.19 11.20 0.51
CA ALA A 71 -3.35 10.95 1.94
C ALA A 71 -2.69 9.62 2.32
N VAL A 72 -3.21 8.50 1.81
CA VAL A 72 -2.58 7.17 1.97
C VAL A 72 -1.84 6.83 0.68
N LYS A 73 -0.53 6.57 0.79
CA LYS A 73 0.36 6.43 -0.38
C LYS A 73 0.38 5.06 -1.04
N SER A 74 0.25 4.00 -0.24
CA SER A 74 0.32 2.63 -0.73
C SER A 74 -0.14 1.68 0.36
N SER A 75 -1.35 1.17 0.23
CA SER A 75 -1.86 0.12 1.11
C SER A 75 -2.53 -0.97 0.29
N PHE A 76 -2.45 -2.21 0.78
CA PHE A 76 -3.12 -3.34 0.15
C PHE A 76 -4.51 -3.48 0.72
N ILE A 77 -5.51 -3.57 -0.17
CA ILE A 77 -6.88 -3.94 0.20
C ILE A 77 -7.37 -5.14 -0.61
N PRO A 78 -8.25 -5.97 -0.06
CA PRO A 78 -8.95 -7.02 -0.80
C PRO A 78 -9.73 -6.45 -1.99
N MET A 79 -9.68 -7.13 -3.14
CA MET A 79 -10.43 -6.74 -4.35
C MET A 79 -11.96 -6.79 -4.15
N ASP A 80 -12.44 -7.61 -3.21
CA ASP A 80 -13.86 -7.69 -2.89
C ASP A 80 -14.38 -6.44 -2.18
N THR A 81 -13.51 -5.56 -1.66
CA THR A 81 -13.88 -4.21 -1.20
C THR A 81 -14.70 -3.45 -2.25
N PHE A 82 -14.39 -3.63 -3.55
CA PHE A 82 -15.12 -3.00 -4.65
C PHE A 82 -16.40 -3.74 -5.07
N SER A 83 -16.79 -4.80 -4.35
CA SER A 83 -18.05 -5.51 -4.62
C SER A 83 -19.24 -4.85 -3.94
N ASP A 84 -19.00 -3.95 -2.99
CA ASP A 84 -20.01 -3.12 -2.36
C ASP A 84 -20.12 -1.79 -3.11
N GLU A 85 -20.84 -1.82 -4.24
CA GLU A 85 -20.99 -0.66 -5.13
C GLU A 85 -21.72 0.53 -4.47
N ASP A 86 -22.43 0.30 -3.36
CA ASP A 86 -23.15 1.36 -2.63
C ASP A 86 -22.17 2.28 -1.87
N GLU A 87 -21.00 1.76 -1.50
CA GLU A 87 -19.95 2.51 -0.81
C GLU A 87 -18.73 2.76 -1.69
N TRP A 88 -18.22 1.73 -2.37
CA TRP A 88 -16.99 1.76 -3.16
C TRP A 88 -17.26 1.55 -4.65
N GLU A 89 -16.92 2.55 -5.45
CA GLU A 89 -17.19 2.55 -6.89
C GLU A 89 -15.88 2.62 -7.69
N LEU A 90 -15.67 1.66 -8.60
CA LEU A 90 -14.66 1.78 -9.65
C LEU A 90 -15.19 2.66 -10.79
N THR A 91 -14.49 3.74 -11.11
CA THR A 91 -14.89 4.64 -12.20
C THR A 91 -14.34 4.17 -13.55
N ASP A 92 -14.88 4.70 -14.64
CA ASP A 92 -14.34 4.51 -15.99
C ASP A 92 -13.02 5.28 -16.25
N LEU A 93 -12.57 6.10 -15.31
CA LEU A 93 -11.32 6.86 -15.43
C LEU A 93 -10.11 5.97 -15.15
N ASN A 94 -9.11 6.04 -16.04
CA ASN A 94 -7.84 5.38 -15.88
C ASN A 94 -6.69 6.37 -16.13
N LEU A 95 -5.93 6.68 -15.08
CA LEU A 95 -4.83 7.64 -15.12
C LEU A 95 -3.49 6.91 -14.88
N PRO A 96 -2.46 7.13 -15.72
CA PRO A 96 -1.20 6.41 -15.63
C PRO A 96 -0.56 6.46 -14.24
N VAL A 97 -0.13 5.29 -13.76
CA VAL A 97 0.67 5.18 -12.53
C VAL A 97 2.12 5.50 -12.88
N SER A 98 2.70 6.48 -12.21
CA SER A 98 4.12 6.77 -12.37
C SER A 98 4.93 5.79 -11.52
N THR A 99 5.59 4.84 -12.18
CA THR A 99 6.42 3.80 -11.54
C THR A 99 7.63 4.35 -10.79
N GLU A 100 8.02 5.60 -11.04
CA GLU A 100 9.10 6.29 -10.33
C GLU A 100 8.67 6.71 -8.92
N TYR A 101 7.37 6.94 -8.70
CA TYR A 101 6.82 7.31 -7.40
C TYR A 101 6.06 6.17 -6.72
N LEU A 102 5.92 5.02 -7.38
CA LEU A 102 5.29 3.86 -6.78
C LEU A 102 6.15 3.33 -5.63
N THR A 103 5.50 3.08 -4.50
CA THR A 103 6.08 2.48 -3.31
C THR A 103 5.13 1.41 -2.78
N PHE A 104 5.64 0.53 -1.93
CA PHE A 104 4.90 -0.57 -1.31
C PHE A 104 5.08 -0.46 0.21
N PRO A 105 4.13 -0.99 1.01
CA PRO A 105 4.36 -1.18 2.44
C PRO A 105 5.64 -1.96 2.69
N GLU A 106 6.41 -1.52 3.68
CA GLU A 106 7.64 -2.18 4.12
C GLU A 106 7.33 -3.13 5.28
N VAL A 107 7.67 -4.41 5.17
CA VAL A 107 7.26 -5.42 6.16
C VAL A 107 8.36 -6.41 6.52
N LEU A 108 8.19 -7.10 7.67
CA LEU A 108 9.07 -8.20 8.10
C LEU A 108 8.39 -9.55 7.91
N ARG A 109 8.93 -10.37 6.99
CA ARG A 109 8.43 -11.73 6.74
C ARG A 109 9.31 -12.76 7.45
N PHE A 110 8.69 -13.71 8.14
CA PHE A 110 9.38 -14.85 8.73
C PHE A 110 9.19 -16.10 7.87
N VAL A 111 10.29 -16.66 7.36
CA VAL A 111 10.31 -17.87 6.52
C VAL A 111 11.45 -18.77 6.96
N ASN A 112 11.15 -20.03 7.28
CA ASN A 112 12.15 -21.07 7.59
C ASN A 112 13.17 -20.64 8.65
N GLY A 113 12.73 -19.98 9.73
CA GLY A 113 13.62 -19.54 10.82
C GLY A 113 14.44 -18.29 10.51
N LYS A 114 14.15 -17.58 9.42
CA LYS A 114 14.84 -16.34 9.03
C LYS A 114 13.85 -15.21 8.84
N ILE A 115 14.28 -14.00 9.19
CA ILE A 115 13.52 -12.77 8.98
C ILE A 115 14.04 -12.07 7.74
N TYR A 116 13.11 -11.66 6.89
CA TYR A 116 13.37 -10.93 5.67
C TYR A 116 12.69 -9.57 5.75
N PHE A 117 13.43 -8.54 5.35
CA PHE A 117 12.86 -7.26 4.99
C PHE A 117 12.27 -7.36 3.58
N CYS A 118 11.03 -6.95 3.43
CA CYS A 118 10.26 -7.08 2.20
C CYS A 118 9.62 -5.75 1.81
N VAL A 119 9.79 -5.34 0.56
CA VAL A 119 9.13 -4.18 -0.04
C VAL A 119 9.00 -4.42 -1.54
N GLY A 120 7.76 -4.49 -2.05
CA GLY A 120 7.51 -4.81 -3.45
C GLY A 120 8.15 -6.15 -3.90
N GLU A 121 8.97 -6.12 -4.95
CA GLU A 121 9.71 -7.33 -5.38
C GLU A 121 10.97 -7.63 -4.56
N VAL A 122 11.44 -6.64 -3.76
CA VAL A 122 12.69 -6.73 -3.01
C VAL A 122 12.48 -7.53 -1.74
N THR A 123 13.34 -8.53 -1.53
CA THR A 123 13.35 -9.38 -0.32
C THR A 123 14.79 -9.59 0.10
N ILE A 124 15.16 -9.10 1.28
CA ILE A 124 16.54 -9.12 1.78
C ILE A 124 16.57 -9.80 3.14
N ALA A 125 17.41 -10.83 3.28
CA ALA A 125 17.59 -11.52 4.55
C ALA A 125 18.23 -10.57 5.58
N THR A 126 17.66 -10.54 6.78
CA THR A 126 18.19 -9.76 7.90
C THR A 126 19.00 -10.65 8.86
N SER A 127 19.71 -10.02 9.79
CA SER A 127 20.38 -10.71 10.90
C SER A 127 19.52 -10.80 12.17
N PHE A 128 18.29 -10.29 12.15
CA PHE A 128 17.42 -10.24 13.32
C PHE A 128 16.82 -11.59 13.68
N ASP A 129 16.39 -11.70 14.93
CA ASP A 129 15.67 -12.84 15.48
C ASP A 129 14.18 -12.55 15.66
N GLU A 130 13.43 -13.60 16.01
CA GLU A 130 11.98 -13.52 16.18
C GLU A 130 11.55 -12.50 17.25
N ALA A 131 12.36 -12.33 18.31
CA ALA A 131 12.08 -11.35 19.37
C ALA A 131 12.12 -9.91 18.84
N PHE A 132 13.09 -9.57 17.99
CA PHE A 132 13.12 -8.27 17.32
C PHE A 132 11.89 -8.06 16.44
N ARG A 133 11.54 -9.07 15.62
CA ARG A 133 10.35 -9.00 14.75
C ARG A 133 9.07 -8.77 15.56
N ASP A 134 8.91 -9.49 16.68
CA ASP A 134 7.73 -9.36 17.55
C ASP A 134 7.69 -8.01 18.27
N GLN A 135 8.85 -7.45 18.60
CA GLN A 135 8.94 -6.08 19.10
C GLN A 135 8.55 -5.05 18.03
N CYS A 136 8.92 -5.27 16.77
CA CYS A 136 8.51 -4.38 15.67
C CYS A 136 7.01 -4.44 15.41
N GLY A 137 6.39 -5.62 15.52
CA GLY A 137 4.95 -5.81 15.32
C GLY A 137 4.46 -5.61 13.87
N VAL A 138 5.37 -5.42 12.91
CA VAL A 138 5.02 -5.18 11.50
C VAL A 138 5.15 -6.46 10.69
N TYR A 139 4.04 -6.90 10.10
CA TYR A 139 3.98 -8.13 9.33
C TYR A 139 3.32 -7.91 7.96
N PRO A 140 3.52 -8.82 6.99
CA PRO A 140 2.71 -8.84 5.78
C PRO A 140 1.22 -8.99 6.12
N SER A 141 0.48 -7.90 6.03
CA SER A 141 -0.98 -7.86 6.16
C SER A 141 -1.55 -6.81 5.21
N PHE A 142 -2.82 -7.00 4.85
CA PHE A 142 -3.61 -6.04 4.09
C PHE A 142 -4.61 -5.35 5.02
N GLY A 143 -4.96 -4.10 4.70
CA GLY A 143 -5.97 -3.33 5.41
C GLY A 143 -7.38 -3.75 5.01
N SER A 144 -8.37 -3.27 5.77
CA SER A 144 -9.74 -3.21 5.28
C SER A 144 -9.96 -1.87 4.57
N GLY A 145 -10.85 -1.82 3.57
CA GLY A 145 -11.25 -0.56 2.96
C GLY A 145 -11.71 0.47 3.99
N TYR A 146 -12.39 0.03 5.05
CA TYR A 146 -12.82 0.87 6.15
C TYR A 146 -11.66 1.70 6.76
N TRP A 147 -10.54 1.08 7.13
CA TRP A 147 -9.40 1.81 7.72
C TRP A 147 -8.74 2.78 6.73
N GLU A 148 -8.78 2.47 5.43
CA GLU A 148 -8.33 3.41 4.40
C GLU A 148 -9.19 4.67 4.36
N VAL A 149 -10.51 4.53 4.50
CA VAL A 149 -11.45 5.65 4.53
C VAL A 149 -11.21 6.49 5.77
N VAL A 150 -11.15 5.88 6.95
CA VAL A 150 -10.92 6.58 8.23
C VAL A 150 -9.60 7.35 8.20
N ALA A 151 -8.49 6.70 7.80
CA ALA A 151 -7.19 7.36 7.70
C ALA A 151 -7.22 8.52 6.70
N THR A 152 -7.89 8.34 5.56
CA THR A 152 -8.02 9.40 4.54
C THR A 152 -8.81 10.59 5.06
N LEU A 153 -9.93 10.35 5.75
CA LEU A 153 -10.76 11.40 6.35
C LEU A 153 -10.00 12.17 7.43
N ASP A 154 -9.27 11.46 8.29
CA ASP A 154 -8.42 12.09 9.32
C ASP A 154 -7.35 12.99 8.69
N PHE A 155 -6.59 12.46 7.72
CA PHE A 155 -5.57 13.23 7.00
C PHE A 155 -6.14 14.38 6.17
N ALA A 156 -7.40 14.30 5.76
CA ALA A 156 -8.13 15.37 5.07
C ALA A 156 -8.75 16.41 6.03
N ASP A 157 -8.52 16.30 7.35
CA ASP A 157 -9.12 17.13 8.39
C ASP A 157 -10.66 17.10 8.37
N ARG A 158 -11.23 15.93 8.06
CA ARG A 158 -12.67 15.65 7.99
C ARG A 158 -13.10 14.58 8.99
N LYS A 159 -12.58 14.67 10.22
CA LYS A 159 -12.97 13.81 11.34
C LYS A 159 -14.48 13.90 11.66
N ASP A 160 -15.15 14.97 11.24
CA ASP A 160 -16.61 15.13 11.34
C ASP A 160 -17.40 14.07 10.56
N LEU A 161 -16.76 13.39 9.61
CA LEU A 161 -17.33 12.31 8.81
C LEU A 161 -16.97 10.91 9.33
N ILE A 162 -16.22 10.80 10.43
CA ILE A 162 -15.88 9.51 11.05
C ILE A 162 -16.96 9.17 12.06
N GLU A 163 -17.54 7.96 11.96
CA GLU A 163 -18.69 7.57 12.79
C GLU A 163 -18.36 7.41 14.28
N ASP A 164 -17.18 6.87 14.60
CA ASP A 164 -16.67 6.71 15.96
C ASP A 164 -15.35 7.48 16.13
N GLU A 165 -15.30 8.36 17.12
CA GLU A 165 -14.08 9.11 17.44
C GLU A 165 -12.95 8.19 17.91
N ASP A 166 -13.27 7.02 18.47
CA ASP A 166 -12.29 6.01 18.91
C ASP A 166 -11.58 5.32 17.72
N ASP A 167 -12.10 5.46 16.49
CA ASP A 167 -11.45 4.96 15.27
C ASP A 167 -10.33 5.89 14.77
N VAL A 168 -10.17 7.09 15.35
CA VAL A 168 -9.04 7.97 15.04
C VAL A 168 -7.77 7.46 15.73
N MET A 169 -6.77 7.11 14.93
CA MET A 169 -5.54 6.48 15.41
C MET A 169 -4.32 7.36 15.13
N ASP A 170 -3.35 7.36 16.04
CA ASP A 170 -2.06 8.04 15.81
C ASP A 170 -1.28 7.47 14.59
N LYS A 171 -1.49 6.18 14.31
CA LYS A 171 -0.77 5.39 13.30
C LYS A 171 -1.67 4.26 12.79
N TYR A 172 -2.26 4.45 11.61
CA TYR A 172 -3.27 3.56 11.03
C TYR A 172 -2.69 2.25 10.47
N PHE A 173 -1.41 2.26 10.09
CA PHE A 173 -0.72 1.16 9.39
C PHE A 173 0.44 0.58 10.22
N LYS A 174 0.48 0.85 11.53
CA LYS A 174 1.61 0.54 12.42
C LYS A 174 1.98 -0.94 12.48
N ASP A 175 1.03 -1.82 12.16
CA ASP A 175 1.19 -3.28 12.19
C ASP A 175 1.41 -3.86 10.78
N SER A 176 1.29 -3.04 9.73
CA SER A 176 1.36 -3.45 8.33
C SER A 176 2.41 -2.69 7.49
N ASP A 177 3.06 -1.67 8.06
CA ASP A 177 4.04 -0.85 7.36
C ASP A 177 5.11 -0.22 8.27
N LEU A 178 6.36 -0.60 8.07
CA LEU A 178 7.53 -0.11 8.83
C LEU A 178 7.75 1.39 8.66
N ARG A 179 7.17 2.03 7.63
CA ARG A 179 7.24 3.49 7.45
C ARG A 179 6.61 4.25 8.63
N GLU A 180 5.70 3.62 9.37
CA GLU A 180 5.13 4.18 10.60
C GLU A 180 5.97 3.91 11.87
N SER A 181 7.09 3.20 11.73
CA SER A 181 8.04 2.88 12.80
C SER A 181 9.46 3.35 12.45
N PRO A 182 9.75 4.67 12.42
CA PRO A 182 11.00 5.21 11.87
C PRO A 182 12.28 4.68 12.53
N GLU A 183 12.25 4.44 13.84
CA GLU A 183 13.40 3.93 14.60
C GLU A 183 13.73 2.49 14.19
N ALA A 184 12.72 1.61 14.21
CA ALA A 184 12.88 0.23 13.76
C ALA A 184 13.26 0.16 12.28
N ARG A 185 12.62 0.98 11.43
CA ARG A 185 12.95 1.11 10.01
C ARG A 185 14.42 1.48 9.82
N GLN A 186 14.91 2.48 10.54
CA GLN A 186 16.32 2.90 10.45
C GLN A 186 17.27 1.77 10.86
N GLU A 187 16.98 1.07 11.95
CA GLU A 187 17.79 -0.07 12.40
C GLU A 187 17.81 -1.20 11.36
N ILE A 188 16.67 -1.51 10.76
CA ILE A 188 16.56 -2.54 9.72
C ILE A 188 17.39 -2.19 8.49
N TYR A 189 17.26 -0.97 7.97
CA TYR A 189 18.02 -0.51 6.80
C TYR A 189 19.53 -0.53 7.07
N GLN A 190 19.97 -0.14 8.27
CA GLN A 190 21.38 -0.23 8.67
C GLN A 190 21.87 -1.68 8.69
N ALA A 191 21.08 -2.60 9.26
CA ALA A 191 21.44 -4.01 9.37
C ALA A 191 21.55 -4.72 8.01
N ILE A 192 20.70 -4.36 7.04
CA ILE A 192 20.74 -4.93 5.68
C ILE A 192 21.73 -4.19 4.75
N GLY A 193 22.40 -3.14 5.24
CA GLY A 193 23.37 -2.37 4.45
C GLY A 193 22.73 -1.52 3.34
N GLU A 194 21.51 -1.07 3.54
CA GLU A 194 20.75 -0.26 2.58
C GLU A 194 20.49 1.17 3.09
N ASN A 195 20.19 2.08 2.16
CA ASN A 195 19.86 3.46 2.48
C ASN A 195 18.33 3.64 2.57
N PRO A 196 17.77 4.01 3.74
CA PRO A 196 16.33 4.18 3.94
C PRO A 196 15.72 5.35 3.15
N ASN A 197 16.54 6.21 2.55
CA ASN A 197 16.12 7.37 1.77
C ASN A 197 16.05 7.11 0.26
N LEU A 198 16.42 5.90 -0.20
CA LEU A 198 16.20 5.52 -1.59
C LEU A 198 14.69 5.41 -1.85
N SER A 199 14.26 5.85 -3.02
CA SER A 199 12.94 5.48 -3.52
C SER A 199 12.86 3.96 -3.69
N TYR A 200 11.65 3.41 -3.65
CA TYR A 200 11.44 2.00 -3.95
C TYR A 200 12.00 1.65 -5.34
N ASN A 201 11.80 2.51 -6.35
CA ASN A 201 12.29 2.27 -7.70
C ASN A 201 13.82 2.11 -7.74
N GLU A 202 14.57 3.00 -7.08
CA GLU A 202 16.03 2.90 -7.00
C GLU A 202 16.49 1.65 -6.27
N LEU A 203 15.84 1.30 -5.16
CA LEU A 203 16.14 0.08 -4.41
C LEU A 203 15.85 -1.17 -5.26
N ALA A 204 14.70 -1.23 -5.92
CA ALA A 204 14.31 -2.33 -6.79
C ALA A 204 15.33 -2.53 -7.92
N LEU A 205 15.71 -1.46 -8.62
CA LEU A 205 16.69 -1.51 -9.71
C LEU A 205 18.06 -1.99 -9.22
N LYS A 206 18.51 -1.53 -8.04
CA LYS A 206 19.75 -2.00 -7.41
C LYS A 206 19.73 -3.52 -7.18
N HIS A 207 18.57 -4.07 -6.84
CA HIS A 207 18.36 -5.50 -6.61
C HIS A 207 17.91 -6.28 -7.86
N GLY A 208 17.98 -5.66 -9.05
CA GLY A 208 17.74 -6.32 -10.34
C GLY A 208 16.29 -6.37 -10.80
N PHE A 209 15.40 -5.63 -10.14
CA PHE A 209 13.98 -5.55 -10.48
C PHE A 209 13.66 -4.23 -11.18
N ASP A 210 13.06 -4.31 -12.36
CA ASP A 210 12.48 -3.15 -13.05
C ASP A 210 10.96 -3.27 -13.11
N LEU A 211 10.28 -2.49 -12.28
CA LEU A 211 8.83 -2.48 -12.21
C LEU A 211 8.19 -1.97 -13.52
N LYS A 212 8.88 -1.15 -14.32
CA LYS A 212 8.34 -0.59 -15.58
C LYS A 212 7.83 -1.68 -16.52
N ARG A 213 8.40 -2.90 -16.45
CA ARG A 213 7.97 -4.07 -17.24
C ARG A 213 6.52 -4.50 -17.03
N PHE A 214 5.87 -4.09 -15.94
CA PHE A 214 4.47 -4.42 -15.66
C PHE A 214 3.48 -3.33 -16.08
N TYR A 215 3.96 -2.14 -16.44
CA TYR A 215 3.16 -0.96 -16.79
C TYR A 215 3.34 -0.52 -18.25
N SER A 216 4.12 -1.29 -19.03
CA SER A 216 4.35 -1.11 -20.47
C SER A 216 3.38 -1.90 -21.34
#